data_AF-A0A8T4HVG0-F1
#
_entry.id   AF-A0A8T4HVG0-F1
#
_cell.length_a   1.000
_cell.length_b   1.000
_cell.length_c   1.000
_cell.angle_alpha   90.00
_cell.angle_beta   90.00
_cell.angle_gamma   90.00
#
_symmetry.space_group_name_H-M   'P 1'
#
loop_
_entity.id
_entity.type
_entity.pdbx_description
1 polymer ?
#
loop_
_entity_poly.entity_id
_entity_poly.type
_entity_poly.pdbx_seq_one_letter_code
_entity_poly.pdbx_strand_id
1 'polypeptide(L)'
;MGVLAFLLGLTVFVWTATGLAGLLSHGAWPDDVTFGRTPLAVRELITEPHDIPGAWPSTPRGQLSGYGLFWGVFISQLMVLMVLTVFVMGTVARARAVRKSRRMLRDRPGQESESPREGGRPGPAEHRGGRGDRGNKRNQGDQGDQGAAANGEPRNPPPPSSAADPTSASASASAPASTPTPGPASPPFPPPAQSPSAEAPLAPPQEQGPPIRQAPPSGPPSPLAPTLLGMAGAGAASGTSGGPAARGAGAEDPVTQILEAPGAALVSSTTPDLWTATKTARAKLGPVHLFDPTLACDTPDRLRWSPHHGCADRATAASRATSLLAPLRSPRPIDATIHTTAETVLRCWLHAAALEKRPFREVHRWALATGQTADAVRILRTHPKATSGAAGELESALAGHPQLRADAVALIRRALAPLGRLHVRNACSAERADRLALESFIAEAGTLYVVGEDPEVLPLLNALTQSVVEHGRRMAARSSDGRLDPPLTSVLHLPAKP
;
A
#
# COMPACT_ATOMS: atom_id res chain seq x y z
N MET A 1 28.27 -32.78 -4.65
CA MET A 1 26.95 -33.34 -4.31
C MET A 1 25.84 -32.94 -5.27
N GLY A 2 25.38 -31.68 -5.33
CA GLY A 2 24.19 -31.28 -6.11
C GLY A 2 24.14 -31.78 -7.56
N VAL A 3 25.23 -31.62 -8.34
CA VAL A 3 25.30 -32.07 -9.75
C VAL A 3 25.12 -33.59 -9.90
N LEU A 4 25.70 -34.39 -8.99
CA LEU A 4 25.56 -35.85 -8.99
C LEU A 4 24.12 -36.28 -8.69
N ALA A 5 23.45 -35.62 -7.74
CA ALA A 5 22.04 -35.86 -7.45
C ALA A 5 21.11 -35.44 -8.60
N PHE A 6 21.43 -34.32 -9.27
CA PHE A 6 20.69 -33.86 -10.46
C PHE A 6 20.82 -34.85 -11.63
N LEU A 7 22.03 -35.30 -11.95
CA LEU A 7 22.27 -36.28 -13.01
C LEU A 7 21.58 -37.63 -12.73
N LEU A 8 21.62 -38.11 -11.48
CA LEU A 8 20.93 -39.34 -11.08
C LEU A 8 19.40 -39.19 -11.11
N GLY A 9 18.88 -38.01 -10.74
CA GLY A 9 17.48 -37.66 -10.94
C GLY A 9 17.08 -37.71 -12.42
N LEU A 10 17.87 -37.08 -13.29
CA LEU A 10 17.61 -37.04 -14.74
C LEU A 10 17.65 -38.43 -15.39
N THR A 11 18.54 -39.33 -14.97
CA THR A 11 18.58 -40.70 -15.52
C THR A 11 17.39 -41.55 -15.05
N VAL A 12 17.00 -41.50 -13.78
CA VAL A 12 15.74 -42.14 -13.31
C VAL A 12 14.53 -41.62 -14.12
N PHE A 13 14.55 -40.32 -14.41
CA PHE A 13 13.45 -39.64 -15.07
C PHE A 13 13.34 -39.94 -16.58
N VAL A 14 14.46 -39.97 -17.32
CA VAL A 14 14.45 -40.41 -18.73
C VAL A 14 14.11 -41.88 -18.86
N TRP A 15 14.55 -42.72 -17.92
CA TRP A 15 14.19 -44.14 -17.89
C TRP A 15 12.67 -44.35 -17.67
N THR A 16 12.09 -43.66 -16.67
CA THR A 16 10.64 -43.71 -16.41
C THR A 16 9.79 -43.08 -17.51
N ALA A 17 10.28 -42.05 -18.21
CA ALA A 17 9.60 -41.49 -19.38
C ALA A 17 9.64 -42.46 -20.58
N THR A 18 10.78 -43.10 -20.85
CA THR A 18 10.93 -44.07 -21.96
C THR A 18 10.01 -45.27 -21.78
N GLY A 19 10.08 -45.94 -20.61
CA GLY A 19 9.30 -47.14 -20.36
C GLY A 19 7.79 -46.88 -20.29
N LEU A 20 7.37 -45.77 -19.68
CA LEU A 20 5.94 -45.41 -19.60
C LEU A 20 5.37 -44.97 -20.96
N ALA A 21 6.15 -44.30 -21.81
CA ALA A 21 5.71 -43.96 -23.17
C ALA A 21 5.60 -45.21 -24.06
N GLY A 22 6.52 -46.17 -23.94
CA GLY A 22 6.41 -47.49 -24.58
C GLY A 22 5.15 -48.25 -24.13
N LEU A 23 4.92 -48.32 -22.82
CA LEU A 23 3.72 -48.94 -22.23
C LEU A 23 2.42 -48.30 -22.73
N LEU A 24 2.38 -46.97 -22.87
CA LEU A 24 1.22 -46.22 -23.37
C LEU A 24 1.01 -46.33 -24.89
N SER A 25 2.02 -46.68 -25.68
CA SER A 25 1.91 -46.84 -27.14
C SER A 25 1.69 -48.27 -27.60
N HIS A 26 2.27 -49.26 -26.90
CA HIS A 26 2.28 -50.66 -27.32
C HIS A 26 1.67 -51.64 -26.30
N GLY A 27 1.19 -51.14 -25.14
CA GLY A 27 0.53 -51.96 -24.11
C GLY A 27 1.44 -52.85 -23.27
N ALA A 28 2.74 -52.89 -23.59
CA ALA A 28 3.78 -53.63 -22.88
C ALA A 28 4.98 -52.73 -22.55
N TRP A 29 5.72 -53.06 -21.51
CA TRP A 29 6.99 -52.38 -21.21
C TRP A 29 8.05 -52.82 -22.24
N PRO A 30 8.81 -51.91 -22.88
CA PRO A 30 9.78 -52.29 -23.91
C PRO A 30 10.96 -53.10 -23.37
N ASP A 31 11.41 -54.08 -24.15
CA ASP A 31 12.58 -54.89 -23.85
C ASP A 31 13.87 -54.04 -23.96
N ASP A 32 14.93 -54.44 -23.25
CA ASP A 32 16.25 -53.76 -23.21
C ASP A 32 16.31 -52.29 -22.68
N VAL A 33 15.20 -51.66 -22.29
CA VAL A 33 15.17 -50.34 -21.63
C VAL A 33 15.71 -50.42 -20.19
N THR A 34 17.02 -50.55 -20.09
CA THR A 34 17.78 -50.82 -18.86
C THR A 34 18.35 -49.55 -18.24
N PHE A 35 18.18 -49.41 -16.91
CA PHE A 35 18.62 -48.24 -16.15
C PHE A 35 20.11 -47.87 -16.38
N GLY A 36 20.98 -48.88 -16.53
CA GLY A 36 22.41 -48.69 -16.78
C GLY A 36 22.79 -48.09 -18.14
N ARG A 37 21.94 -48.19 -19.17
CA ARG A 37 22.17 -47.55 -20.48
C ARG A 37 21.67 -46.10 -20.54
N THR A 38 20.77 -45.71 -19.65
CA THR A 38 20.15 -44.36 -19.63
C THR A 38 21.13 -43.18 -19.68
N PRO A 39 22.32 -43.19 -19.04
CA PRO A 39 23.28 -42.09 -19.15
C PRO A 39 23.77 -41.82 -20.59
N LEU A 40 23.81 -42.85 -21.44
CA LEU A 40 24.12 -42.70 -22.87
C LEU A 40 22.89 -42.21 -23.64
N ALA A 41 21.70 -42.78 -23.37
CA ALA A 41 20.44 -42.34 -23.97
C ALA A 41 20.15 -40.84 -23.70
N VAL A 42 20.43 -40.36 -22.47
CA VAL A 42 20.32 -38.93 -22.10
C VAL A 42 21.23 -38.05 -22.94
N ARG A 43 22.47 -38.49 -23.22
CA ARG A 43 23.41 -37.76 -24.08
C ARG A 43 22.88 -37.68 -25.52
N GLU A 44 22.40 -38.79 -26.07
CA GLU A 44 21.92 -38.84 -27.45
C GLU A 44 20.64 -38.02 -27.63
N LEU A 45 19.73 -38.04 -26.64
CA LEU A 45 18.54 -37.18 -26.58
C LEU A 45 18.85 -35.67 -26.45
N ILE A 46 20.07 -35.30 -26.03
CA ILE A 46 20.52 -33.90 -26.01
C ILE A 46 21.05 -33.46 -27.39
N THR A 47 21.66 -34.37 -28.16
CA THR A 47 22.16 -34.08 -29.52
C THR A 47 21.08 -34.20 -30.59
N GLU A 48 20.27 -35.25 -30.55
CA GLU A 48 19.19 -35.51 -31.51
C GLU A 48 17.85 -35.78 -30.79
N PRO A 49 17.16 -34.73 -30.28
CA PRO A 49 15.97 -34.86 -29.43
C PRO A 49 14.72 -35.47 -30.10
N HIS A 50 14.82 -35.92 -31.36
CA HIS A 50 13.74 -36.56 -32.11
C HIS A 50 13.98 -38.07 -32.33
N ASP A 51 15.21 -38.58 -32.21
CA ASP A 51 15.53 -39.99 -32.47
C ASP A 51 15.53 -40.85 -31.19
N ILE A 52 14.33 -41.19 -30.72
CA ILE A 52 14.14 -42.13 -29.61
C ILE A 52 14.75 -43.52 -29.92
N PRO A 53 14.64 -44.07 -31.15
CA PRO A 53 15.40 -45.26 -31.59
C PRO A 53 16.92 -45.14 -31.48
N GLY A 54 17.50 -43.99 -31.87
CA GLY A 54 18.94 -43.73 -31.76
C GLY A 54 19.44 -43.74 -30.31
N ALA A 55 18.64 -43.22 -29.38
CA ALA A 55 18.93 -43.24 -27.95
C ALA A 55 18.85 -44.64 -27.31
N TRP A 56 18.13 -45.59 -27.91
CA TRP A 56 17.95 -46.97 -27.42
C TRP A 56 18.18 -48.03 -28.51
N PRO A 57 19.40 -48.13 -29.08
CA PRO A 57 19.69 -48.91 -30.29
C PRO A 57 19.62 -50.43 -30.11
N SER A 58 19.33 -50.91 -28.89
CA SER A 58 19.14 -52.33 -28.55
C SER A 58 17.66 -52.73 -28.52
N THR A 59 16.75 -51.79 -28.27
CA THR A 59 15.31 -52.07 -28.21
C THR A 59 14.73 -52.11 -29.63
N PRO A 60 13.88 -53.10 -29.98
CA PRO A 60 13.25 -53.17 -31.28
C PRO A 60 12.47 -51.89 -31.61
N ARG A 61 12.71 -51.30 -32.79
CA ARG A 61 12.11 -50.01 -33.18
C ARG A 61 10.57 -50.00 -33.13
N GLY A 62 9.92 -51.15 -33.31
CA GLY A 62 8.47 -51.33 -33.18
C GLY A 62 7.92 -51.42 -31.75
N GLN A 63 8.75 -51.29 -30.71
CA GLN A 63 8.32 -51.16 -29.31
C GLN A 63 8.47 -49.73 -28.76
N LEU A 64 9.19 -48.85 -29.47
CA LEU A 64 9.49 -47.49 -29.01
C LEU A 64 8.42 -46.48 -29.44
N SER A 65 7.98 -45.66 -28.50
CA SER A 65 7.01 -44.59 -28.77
C SER A 65 7.58 -43.50 -29.68
N GLY A 66 6.75 -42.94 -30.57
CA GLY A 66 7.10 -41.73 -31.32
C GLY A 66 7.44 -40.55 -30.39
N TYR A 67 8.39 -39.70 -30.81
CA TYR A 67 9.01 -38.65 -29.99
C TYR A 67 8.01 -37.75 -29.23
N GLY A 68 6.87 -37.39 -29.84
CA GLY A 68 5.86 -36.55 -29.21
C GLY A 68 5.22 -37.18 -27.97
N LEU A 69 5.04 -38.50 -27.93
CA LEU A 69 4.50 -39.19 -26.74
C LEU A 69 5.56 -39.26 -25.63
N PHE A 70 6.82 -39.57 -25.98
CA PHE A 70 7.94 -39.54 -25.04
C PHE A 70 8.07 -38.16 -24.37
N TRP A 71 8.14 -37.08 -25.15
CA TRP A 71 8.23 -35.73 -24.61
C TRP A 71 6.97 -35.30 -23.84
N GLY A 72 5.78 -35.70 -24.29
CA GLY A 72 4.54 -35.47 -23.54
C GLY A 72 4.53 -36.13 -22.15
N VAL A 73 5.00 -37.38 -22.06
CA VAL A 73 5.15 -38.10 -20.79
C VAL A 73 6.23 -37.46 -19.91
N PHE A 74 7.39 -37.14 -20.47
CA PHE A 74 8.50 -36.47 -19.78
C PHE A 74 8.07 -35.11 -19.18
N ILE A 75 7.42 -34.26 -19.96
CA ILE A 75 6.92 -32.94 -19.49
C ILE A 75 5.83 -33.12 -18.43
N SER A 76 4.93 -34.11 -18.59
CA SER A 76 3.88 -34.40 -17.61
C SER A 76 4.46 -34.84 -16.26
N GLN A 77 5.47 -35.71 -16.27
CA GLN A 77 6.17 -36.14 -15.05
C GLN A 77 6.89 -34.95 -14.37
N LEU A 78 7.41 -33.96 -15.13
CA LEU A 78 8.09 -32.79 -14.57
C LEU A 78 7.08 -31.84 -13.90
N MET A 79 5.94 -31.63 -14.55
CA MET A 79 4.85 -30.83 -14.00
C MET A 79 4.31 -31.44 -12.70
N VAL A 80 4.12 -32.76 -12.66
CA VAL A 80 3.70 -33.47 -11.44
C VAL A 80 4.76 -33.35 -10.32
N LEU A 81 6.05 -33.53 -10.63
CA LEU A 81 7.14 -33.39 -9.65
C LEU A 81 7.24 -31.96 -9.11
N MET A 82 7.10 -30.95 -9.96
CA MET A 82 7.08 -29.53 -9.58
C MET A 82 5.88 -29.21 -8.67
N VAL A 83 4.66 -29.62 -9.06
CA VAL A 83 3.44 -29.40 -8.26
C VAL A 83 3.54 -30.09 -6.90
N LEU A 84 4.02 -31.35 -6.87
CA LEU A 84 4.25 -32.08 -5.63
C LEU A 84 5.27 -31.38 -4.74
N THR A 85 6.36 -30.86 -5.30
CA THR A 85 7.41 -30.14 -4.56
C THR A 85 6.86 -28.86 -3.92
N VAL A 86 6.08 -28.06 -4.67
CA VAL A 86 5.40 -26.85 -4.16
C VAL A 86 4.37 -27.21 -3.08
N PHE A 87 3.59 -28.28 -3.27
CA PHE A 87 2.61 -28.75 -2.29
C PHE A 87 3.26 -29.25 -0.99
N VAL A 88 4.35 -30.02 -1.08
CA VAL A 88 5.13 -30.47 0.09
C VAL A 88 5.75 -29.28 0.82
N MET A 89 6.35 -28.31 0.10
CA MET A 89 6.89 -27.10 0.72
C MET A 89 5.81 -26.30 1.46
N GLY A 90 4.65 -26.08 0.83
CA GLY A 90 3.52 -25.34 1.42
C GLY A 90 2.90 -26.05 2.63
N THR A 91 2.72 -27.37 2.57
CA THR A 91 2.19 -28.16 3.70
C THR A 91 3.17 -28.24 4.86
N VAL A 92 4.48 -28.40 4.60
CA VAL A 92 5.53 -28.37 5.63
C VAL A 92 5.65 -26.99 6.28
N ALA A 93 5.57 -25.89 5.51
CA ALA A 93 5.55 -24.53 6.06
C ALA A 93 4.34 -24.32 6.99
N ARG A 94 3.14 -24.71 6.55
CA ARG A 94 1.90 -24.64 7.35
C ARG A 94 1.98 -25.50 8.63
N ALA A 95 2.52 -26.72 8.53
CA ALA A 95 2.71 -27.60 9.68
C ALA A 95 3.73 -27.06 10.69
N ARG A 96 4.83 -26.45 10.23
CA ARG A 96 5.84 -25.81 11.10
C ARG A 96 5.26 -24.60 11.83
N ALA A 97 4.44 -23.77 11.17
CA ALA A 97 3.75 -22.64 11.80
C ALA A 97 2.84 -23.09 12.96
N VAL A 98 1.97 -24.08 12.73
CA VAL A 98 1.07 -24.63 13.77
C VAL A 98 1.84 -25.24 14.94
N ARG A 99 2.96 -25.93 14.68
CA ARG A 99 3.82 -26.50 15.74
C ARG A 99 4.52 -25.42 16.58
N LYS A 100 4.86 -24.25 16.01
CA LYS A 100 5.42 -23.12 16.79
C LYS A 100 4.37 -22.53 17.74
N SER A 101 3.13 -22.32 17.26
CA SER A 101 2.02 -21.83 18.08
C SER A 101 1.68 -22.75 19.26
N ARG A 102 1.71 -24.09 19.07
CA ARG A 102 1.45 -25.05 20.15
C ARG A 102 2.55 -25.11 21.24
N ARG A 103 3.76 -24.60 20.99
CA ARG A 103 4.80 -24.48 22.04
C ARG A 103 4.57 -23.23 22.89
N MET A 104 4.28 -22.09 22.27
CA MET A 104 3.98 -20.83 22.95
C MET A 104 2.74 -20.89 23.87
N LEU A 105 1.83 -21.85 23.64
CA LEU A 105 0.68 -22.10 24.52
C LEU A 105 1.00 -22.97 25.74
N ARG A 106 2.18 -23.59 25.80
CA ARG A 106 2.58 -24.52 26.89
C ARG A 106 3.59 -23.93 27.86
N ASP A 107 4.36 -22.93 27.43
CA ASP A 107 5.35 -22.23 28.27
C ASP A 107 4.77 -20.98 28.97
N ARG A 108 3.45 -20.97 29.23
CA ARG A 108 2.80 -20.01 30.13
C ARG A 108 2.75 -20.62 31.54
N PRO A 109 3.55 -20.13 32.52
CA PRO A 109 3.31 -20.46 33.92
C PRO A 109 1.90 -20.00 34.32
N GLY A 110 1.27 -20.74 35.24
CA GLY A 110 -0.16 -20.60 35.54
C GLY A 110 -0.53 -19.19 36.01
N GLN A 111 -1.54 -18.61 35.35
CA GLN A 111 -2.32 -17.52 35.91
C GLN A 111 -3.66 -18.13 36.35
N GLU A 112 -3.98 -17.99 37.63
CA GLU A 112 -5.06 -18.76 38.26
C GLU A 112 -6.43 -18.42 37.68
N SER A 113 -7.25 -19.44 37.46
CA SER A 113 -8.61 -19.28 36.94
C SER A 113 -9.56 -18.93 38.08
N GLU A 114 -9.58 -17.65 38.44
CA GLU A 114 -10.51 -17.09 39.43
C GLU A 114 -11.95 -17.40 39.02
N SER A 115 -12.57 -18.33 39.76
CA SER A 115 -13.89 -18.88 39.46
C SER A 115 -14.90 -18.28 40.45
N PRO A 116 -16.02 -17.67 39.99
CA PRO A 116 -17.01 -17.08 40.89
C PRO A 116 -17.57 -18.11 41.89
N ARG A 117 -17.53 -17.78 43.18
CA ARG A 117 -18.06 -18.63 44.25
C ARG A 117 -19.58 -18.53 44.33
N GLU A 118 -20.26 -19.62 44.01
CA GLU A 118 -21.67 -19.83 44.36
C GLU A 118 -21.80 -20.22 45.85
N GLY A 119 -22.83 -19.72 46.55
CA GLY A 119 -22.88 -19.72 48.02
C GLY A 119 -23.64 -20.88 48.66
N GLY A 120 -23.11 -21.43 49.76
CA GLY A 120 -23.66 -22.65 50.39
C GLY A 120 -23.63 -22.71 51.92
N ARG A 121 -24.39 -21.82 52.59
CA ARG A 121 -24.81 -21.83 54.02
C ARG A 121 -23.73 -21.87 55.14
N PRO A 122 -23.98 -21.22 56.31
CA PRO A 122 -23.06 -21.25 57.45
C PRO A 122 -23.27 -22.45 58.39
N GLY A 123 -22.19 -22.91 59.02
CA GLY A 123 -22.20 -23.75 60.23
C GLY A 123 -21.73 -22.96 61.46
N PRO A 124 -22.10 -23.37 62.69
CA PRO A 124 -21.81 -22.59 63.91
C PRO A 124 -20.38 -22.73 64.44
N ALA A 125 -20.02 -21.76 65.28
CA ALA A 125 -18.70 -21.46 65.85
C ALA A 125 -17.96 -22.60 66.58
N GLU A 126 -16.62 -22.49 66.60
CA GLU A 126 -15.80 -22.96 67.73
C GLU A 126 -14.57 -22.04 67.99
N HIS A 127 -13.90 -22.24 69.13
CA HIS A 127 -12.97 -21.29 69.75
C HIS A 127 -11.54 -21.87 69.88
N ARG A 128 -10.53 -21.20 69.28
CA ARG A 128 -9.09 -21.14 69.68
C ARG A 128 -8.27 -20.44 68.57
N GLY A 129 -7.12 -19.81 68.83
CA GLY A 129 -6.51 -19.50 70.12
C GLY A 129 -5.01 -19.17 70.02
N GLY A 130 -4.65 -17.89 70.22
CA GLY A 130 -3.27 -17.39 70.39
C GLY A 130 -2.59 -16.82 69.13
N ARG A 131 -1.43 -16.14 69.22
CA ARG A 131 -0.81 -15.33 70.30
C ARG A 131 0.49 -14.72 69.78
N GLY A 132 0.68 -13.39 69.91
CA GLY A 132 1.94 -12.70 69.59
C GLY A 132 1.99 -12.11 68.16
N ASP A 133 2.72 -11.03 67.89
CA ASP A 133 3.42 -10.10 68.81
C ASP A 133 3.32 -8.63 68.33
N ARG A 134 3.92 -7.71 69.09
CA ARG A 134 3.67 -6.26 69.08
C ARG A 134 4.22 -5.52 67.85
N GLY A 135 3.54 -4.43 67.48
CA GLY A 135 3.97 -3.46 66.46
C GLY A 135 3.41 -2.05 66.72
N ASN A 136 3.61 -1.50 67.91
CA ASN A 136 3.01 -0.22 68.33
C ASN A 136 3.63 1.00 67.61
N LYS A 137 2.77 1.86 67.04
CA LYS A 137 2.89 3.31 67.18
C LYS A 137 1.52 4.01 67.05
N ARG A 138 0.96 4.42 68.19
CA ARG A 138 -0.14 5.41 68.27
C ARG A 138 0.40 6.84 68.19
N ASN A 139 -0.28 7.71 67.45
CA ASN A 139 -1.01 8.88 67.95
C ASN A 139 -1.65 9.61 66.75
N GLN A 140 -2.92 10.04 66.67
CA GLN A 140 -3.97 10.36 67.69
C GLN A 140 -3.72 11.69 68.43
N GLY A 141 -4.67 12.63 68.51
CA GLY A 141 -5.94 12.82 67.74
C GLY A 141 -5.87 14.12 66.93
N ASP A 142 -6.86 15.00 66.85
CA ASP A 142 -8.29 15.02 67.25
C ASP A 142 -8.88 16.35 66.64
N GLN A 143 -10.17 16.74 66.63
CA GLN A 143 -11.42 16.27 67.25
C GLN A 143 -12.63 16.90 66.50
N GLY A 144 -13.80 16.24 66.48
CA GLY A 144 -15.12 16.87 66.24
C GLY A 144 -15.51 17.23 64.78
N ASP A 145 -16.80 17.26 64.41
CA ASP A 145 -17.97 16.77 65.16
C ASP A 145 -19.18 16.35 64.27
N GLN A 146 -20.14 15.67 64.90
CA GLN A 146 -21.43 15.07 64.50
C GLN A 146 -22.21 15.62 63.28
N GLY A 147 -23.04 14.82 62.59
CA GLY A 147 -23.40 13.40 62.80
C GLY A 147 -24.65 12.94 62.00
N ALA A 148 -25.19 11.75 62.35
CA ALA A 148 -26.44 11.10 61.85
C ALA A 148 -26.52 10.79 60.32
N ALA A 149 -26.51 9.52 59.87
CA ALA A 149 -27.57 8.49 59.90
C ALA A 149 -28.69 8.70 58.83
N ALA A 150 -29.15 7.71 58.04
CA ALA A 150 -28.85 6.27 57.99
C ALA A 150 -29.09 5.61 56.60
N ASN A 151 -28.48 4.42 56.42
CA ASN A 151 -28.81 3.25 55.55
C ASN A 151 -29.74 3.37 54.32
N GLY A 152 -29.28 2.82 53.17
CA GLY A 152 -30.14 2.43 52.04
C GLY A 152 -29.38 1.82 50.84
N GLU A 153 -29.36 0.49 50.72
CA GLU A 153 -28.68 -0.24 49.62
C GLU A 153 -29.62 -0.48 48.40
N PRO A 154 -29.18 -0.29 47.14
CA PRO A 154 -30.01 -0.52 45.96
C PRO A 154 -30.03 -2.00 45.52
N ARG A 155 -31.22 -2.54 45.21
CA ARG A 155 -31.42 -3.87 44.57
C ARG A 155 -32.50 -3.82 43.48
N ASN A 156 -32.50 -4.82 42.60
CA ASN A 156 -33.26 -4.88 41.34
C ASN A 156 -33.93 -6.28 41.16
N PRO A 157 -34.60 -6.61 40.02
CA PRO A 157 -36.02 -6.97 39.87
C PRO A 157 -36.31 -8.51 39.99
N PRO A 158 -37.54 -9.04 39.73
CA PRO A 158 -37.95 -9.46 38.36
C PRO A 158 -39.50 -9.32 38.04
N PRO A 159 -40.27 -10.23 37.34
CA PRO A 159 -41.11 -9.92 36.15
C PRO A 159 -42.66 -10.06 36.42
N PRO A 160 -43.62 -10.77 35.70
CA PRO A 160 -43.59 -11.88 34.71
C PRO A 160 -44.64 -11.85 33.52
N SER A 161 -44.71 -12.97 32.74
CA SER A 161 -45.88 -13.63 32.08
C SER A 161 -46.77 -13.03 30.94
N SER A 162 -46.46 -13.43 29.70
CA SER A 162 -47.18 -14.38 28.78
C SER A 162 -48.73 -14.51 28.60
N ALA A 163 -49.10 -14.72 27.31
CA ALA A 163 -50.14 -15.61 26.71
C ALA A 163 -51.66 -15.28 26.70
N ALA A 164 -52.27 -15.29 25.49
CA ALA A 164 -53.26 -16.31 25.04
C ALA A 164 -53.76 -16.10 23.57
N ASP A 165 -53.96 -17.19 22.81
CA ASP A 165 -54.78 -17.30 21.57
C ASP A 165 -55.92 -18.32 21.83
N PRO A 166 -57.00 -18.35 21.01
CA PRO A 166 -57.22 -19.55 20.20
C PRO A 166 -57.86 -19.33 18.80
N THR A 167 -57.99 -20.41 18.02
CA THR A 167 -58.27 -20.46 16.58
C THR A 167 -59.72 -20.82 16.19
N SER A 168 -60.11 -20.50 14.94
CA SER A 168 -61.06 -21.25 14.08
C SER A 168 -60.99 -20.76 12.62
N ALA A 169 -61.62 -21.46 11.67
CA ALA A 169 -61.21 -21.39 10.25
C ALA A 169 -62.33 -21.43 9.18
N SER A 170 -61.93 -21.15 7.93
CA SER A 170 -62.43 -21.70 6.65
C SER A 170 -63.34 -20.83 5.73
N ALA A 171 -63.37 -21.27 4.47
CA ALA A 171 -64.28 -20.95 3.35
C ALA A 171 -64.05 -19.68 2.48
N SER A 172 -63.89 -19.97 1.18
CA SER A 172 -63.73 -19.11 -0.01
C SER A 172 -64.89 -18.15 -0.34
N ALA A 173 -64.62 -17.07 -1.10
CA ALA A 173 -65.10 -16.89 -2.49
C ALA A 173 -64.77 -15.50 -3.13
N SER A 174 -64.66 -15.49 -4.47
CA SER A 174 -64.91 -14.38 -5.42
C SER A 174 -63.97 -13.15 -5.51
N ALA A 175 -63.65 -12.77 -6.75
CA ALA A 175 -63.12 -11.46 -7.17
C ALA A 175 -64.27 -10.56 -7.72
N PRO A 176 -64.08 -9.27 -8.10
CA PRO A 176 -63.22 -8.81 -9.21
C PRO A 176 -62.06 -7.90 -8.72
N ALA A 177 -60.90 -7.75 -9.38
CA ALA A 177 -60.61 -7.43 -10.79
C ALA A 177 -60.91 -5.96 -11.17
N SER A 178 -60.01 -5.04 -10.80
CA SER A 178 -60.03 -3.62 -11.19
C SER A 178 -59.18 -3.36 -12.43
N THR A 179 -59.80 -2.85 -13.50
CA THR A 179 -59.14 -2.51 -14.77
C THR A 179 -58.49 -1.11 -14.75
N PRO A 180 -57.20 -0.95 -15.12
CA PRO A 180 -56.67 0.33 -15.55
C PRO A 180 -57.10 0.61 -17.01
N THR A 181 -57.64 1.81 -17.27
CA THR A 181 -58.07 2.24 -18.61
C THR A 181 -56.84 2.64 -19.45
N PRO A 182 -56.76 2.30 -20.75
CA PRO A 182 -55.65 2.72 -21.60
C PRO A 182 -55.72 4.22 -21.94
N GLY A 183 -54.63 4.95 -21.66
CA GLY A 183 -54.43 6.30 -22.18
C GLY A 183 -53.93 6.29 -23.63
N PRO A 184 -54.28 7.29 -24.46
CA PRO A 184 -53.87 7.35 -25.87
C PRO A 184 -52.36 7.60 -26.05
N ALA A 185 -51.84 7.21 -27.21
CA ALA A 185 -50.42 7.11 -27.49
C ALA A 185 -49.69 8.46 -27.69
N SER A 186 -48.40 8.48 -27.34
CA SER A 186 -47.46 9.54 -27.73
C SER A 186 -47.27 9.60 -29.25
N PRO A 187 -47.09 10.80 -29.86
CA PRO A 187 -46.82 10.93 -31.28
C PRO A 187 -45.41 10.44 -31.67
N PRO A 188 -45.19 9.99 -32.91
CA PRO A 188 -43.89 9.52 -33.38
C PRO A 188 -42.89 10.65 -33.62
N PHE A 189 -41.60 10.33 -33.51
CA PHE A 189 -40.48 11.22 -33.87
C PHE A 189 -40.49 11.53 -35.37
N PRO A 190 -40.30 12.80 -35.79
CA PRO A 190 -40.01 13.14 -37.18
C PRO A 190 -38.55 12.82 -37.56
N PRO A 191 -38.26 12.44 -38.81
CA PRO A 191 -36.90 12.27 -39.31
C PRO A 191 -36.18 13.63 -39.48
N PRO A 192 -34.83 13.66 -39.49
CA PRO A 192 -34.07 14.90 -39.66
C PRO A 192 -34.25 15.49 -41.06
N ALA A 193 -34.67 16.75 -41.13
CA ALA A 193 -34.75 17.50 -42.39
C ALA A 193 -33.35 17.87 -42.91
N GLN A 194 -33.16 17.75 -44.22
CA GLN A 194 -31.95 18.21 -44.90
C GLN A 194 -32.09 19.70 -45.23
N SER A 195 -31.15 20.54 -44.78
CA SER A 195 -31.11 21.96 -45.15
C SER A 195 -30.60 22.14 -46.59
N PRO A 196 -31.35 22.80 -47.49
CA PRO A 196 -30.86 23.13 -48.81
C PRO A 196 -29.89 24.33 -48.77
N SER A 197 -28.91 24.33 -49.67
CA SER A 197 -27.99 25.46 -49.84
C SER A 197 -28.68 26.66 -50.50
N ALA A 198 -28.58 27.85 -49.89
CA ALA A 198 -29.00 29.11 -50.49
C ALA A 198 -28.06 30.26 -50.06
N GLU A 199 -27.08 30.49 -50.93
CA GLU A 199 -26.41 31.75 -51.30
C GLU A 199 -26.69 33.03 -50.47
N ALA A 200 -25.61 33.70 -50.04
CA ALA A 200 -25.65 34.99 -49.32
C ALA A 200 -24.95 36.12 -50.14
N PRO A 201 -25.36 37.40 -50.01
CA PRO A 201 -24.88 38.48 -50.90
C PRO A 201 -23.44 38.91 -50.66
N LEU A 202 -22.79 39.46 -51.70
CA LEU A 202 -21.43 40.00 -51.62
C LEU A 202 -21.35 41.31 -50.80
N ALA A 203 -20.23 41.45 -50.08
CA ALA A 203 -19.74 42.69 -49.48
C ALA A 203 -18.22 42.82 -49.79
N PRO A 204 -17.64 44.04 -49.80
CA PRO A 204 -16.34 44.30 -50.44
C PRO A 204 -15.11 43.78 -49.66
N PRO A 205 -13.95 43.61 -50.32
CA PRO A 205 -12.76 43.00 -49.71
C PRO A 205 -12.13 43.87 -48.62
N GLN A 206 -11.70 43.22 -47.54
CA GLN A 206 -10.83 43.78 -46.51
C GLN A 206 -9.38 43.30 -46.74
N GLU A 207 -8.42 44.20 -46.50
CA GLU A 207 -7.00 43.94 -46.75
C GLU A 207 -6.37 42.97 -45.73
N GLN A 208 -5.31 42.29 -46.15
CA GLN A 208 -4.68 41.22 -45.38
C GLN A 208 -3.72 41.78 -44.31
N GLY A 209 -4.19 41.86 -43.07
CA GLY A 209 -3.33 42.02 -41.90
C GLY A 209 -2.37 40.81 -41.73
N PRO A 210 -1.16 41.01 -41.17
CA PRO A 210 -0.17 39.95 -41.05
C PRO A 210 -0.64 38.81 -40.12
N PRO A 211 -0.29 37.54 -40.41
CA PRO A 211 -0.84 36.39 -39.69
C PRO A 211 -0.33 36.32 -38.25
N ILE A 212 -1.26 36.38 -37.28
CA ILE A 212 -0.98 36.00 -35.90
C ILE A 212 -0.57 34.52 -35.89
N ARG A 213 0.67 34.23 -35.50
CA ARG A 213 1.12 32.85 -35.27
C ARG A 213 0.33 32.26 -34.11
N GLN A 214 -0.63 31.39 -34.41
CA GLN A 214 -1.21 30.50 -33.41
C GLN A 214 -0.08 29.61 -32.87
N ALA A 215 0.14 29.65 -31.56
CA ALA A 215 1.09 28.73 -30.91
C ALA A 215 0.53 27.30 -30.99
N PRO A 216 1.38 26.27 -31.23
CA PRO A 216 0.94 24.89 -31.18
C PRO A 216 0.42 24.54 -29.77
N PRO A 217 -0.55 23.62 -29.65
CA PRO A 217 -1.15 23.27 -28.36
C PRO A 217 -0.08 22.76 -27.39
N SER A 218 -0.04 23.34 -26.20
CA SER A 218 0.94 23.01 -25.17
C SER A 218 0.83 21.54 -24.77
N GLY A 219 1.92 20.79 -24.91
CA GLY A 219 2.05 19.48 -24.29
C GLY A 219 1.97 19.58 -22.75
N PRO A 220 1.70 18.47 -22.04
CA PRO A 220 1.62 18.48 -20.58
C PRO A 220 2.93 19.02 -19.97
N PRO A 221 2.86 19.88 -18.93
CA PRO A 221 4.03 20.60 -18.43
C PRO A 221 5.08 19.64 -17.85
N SER A 222 6.32 19.78 -18.33
CA SER A 222 7.45 18.99 -17.83
C SER A 222 7.78 19.38 -16.37
N PRO A 223 8.01 18.41 -15.45
CA PRO A 223 8.08 18.69 -14.03
C PRO A 223 9.43 19.30 -13.60
N LEU A 224 9.53 20.62 -13.70
CA LEU A 224 10.56 21.40 -13.01
C LEU A 224 10.27 21.44 -11.50
N ALA A 225 10.59 20.33 -10.82
CA ALA A 225 10.59 20.22 -9.36
C ALA A 225 11.83 19.44 -8.91
N PRO A 226 12.56 19.91 -7.88
CA PRO A 226 13.65 19.14 -7.29
C PRO A 226 13.08 17.83 -6.72
N THR A 227 13.39 16.73 -7.39
CA THR A 227 12.82 15.41 -7.11
C THR A 227 13.91 14.55 -6.48
N LEU A 228 13.62 13.92 -5.33
CA LEU A 228 14.61 13.16 -4.56
C LEU A 228 15.05 11.83 -5.22
N LEU A 229 14.74 11.63 -6.50
CA LEU A 229 15.02 10.42 -7.28
C LEU A 229 16.52 10.08 -7.39
N GLY A 230 17.40 11.09 -7.28
CA GLY A 230 18.86 10.92 -7.38
C GLY A 230 19.47 9.96 -6.36
N MET A 231 18.79 9.72 -5.23
CA MET A 231 19.28 8.82 -4.17
C MET A 231 19.04 7.33 -4.43
N ALA A 232 18.26 6.96 -5.47
CA ALA A 232 17.77 5.60 -5.66
C ALA A 232 18.51 4.75 -6.70
N GLY A 233 19.52 5.28 -7.43
CA GLY A 233 20.04 4.57 -8.61
C GLY A 233 21.38 5.04 -9.20
N ALA A 234 22.49 4.86 -8.47
CA ALA A 234 23.84 4.89 -9.06
C ALA A 234 24.24 3.48 -9.54
N GLY A 235 23.61 2.98 -10.61
CA GLY A 235 23.77 1.60 -11.07
C GLY A 235 23.45 1.38 -12.55
N ALA A 236 24.46 1.56 -13.41
CA ALA A 236 24.54 1.13 -14.81
C ALA A 236 23.42 1.55 -15.79
N ALA A 237 23.63 2.67 -16.50
CA ALA A 237 23.11 2.86 -17.86
C ALA A 237 24.00 3.84 -18.65
N SER A 238 24.79 3.33 -19.61
CA SER A 238 25.28 4.15 -20.71
C SER A 238 24.16 4.27 -21.74
N GLY A 239 23.57 5.45 -21.89
CA GLY A 239 22.45 5.68 -22.80
C GLY A 239 22.18 7.18 -22.99
N THR A 240 22.62 7.72 -24.12
CA THR A 240 22.47 9.15 -24.45
C THR A 240 21.05 9.49 -24.89
N SER A 241 20.49 10.54 -24.30
CA SER A 241 19.38 11.32 -24.86
C SER A 241 19.51 12.75 -24.33
N GLY A 242 20.11 13.61 -25.16
CA GLY A 242 20.58 14.93 -24.75
C GLY A 242 19.55 16.03 -24.94
N GLY A 243 19.21 16.71 -23.85
CA GLY A 243 19.03 18.16 -23.86
C GLY A 243 20.25 18.80 -23.18
N PRO A 244 20.66 20.04 -23.54
CA PRO A 244 21.80 20.69 -22.90
C PRO A 244 21.45 21.09 -21.47
N ALA A 245 21.76 20.23 -20.50
CA ALA A 245 21.87 20.65 -19.11
C ALA A 245 22.92 21.77 -19.03
N ALA A 246 22.56 22.91 -18.42
CA ALA A 246 23.39 24.10 -18.35
C ALA A 246 24.62 23.88 -17.45
N ARG A 247 25.65 23.23 -18.01
CA ARG A 247 26.91 22.90 -17.35
C ARG A 247 27.82 24.14 -17.27
N GLY A 248 27.35 25.16 -16.56
CA GLY A 248 27.99 26.48 -16.55
C GLY A 248 27.19 27.60 -15.86
N ALA A 249 26.44 27.30 -14.80
CA ALA A 249 26.22 28.28 -13.74
C ALA A 249 27.18 27.95 -12.59
N GLY A 250 27.71 28.97 -11.90
CA GLY A 250 28.53 28.74 -10.71
C GLY A 250 27.70 28.01 -9.66
N ALA A 251 28.25 26.95 -9.07
CA ALA A 251 27.60 26.27 -7.95
C ALA A 251 27.76 27.15 -6.70
N GLU A 252 26.83 28.09 -6.52
CA GLU A 252 26.70 28.89 -5.31
C GLU A 252 26.63 27.96 -4.09
N ASP A 253 27.28 28.37 -2.99
CA ASP A 253 27.24 27.62 -1.75
C ASP A 253 25.77 27.49 -1.29
N PRO A 254 25.24 26.26 -1.08
CA PRO A 254 23.88 26.07 -0.57
C PRO A 254 23.65 26.78 0.77
N VAL A 255 24.69 27.04 1.57
CA VAL A 255 24.58 27.90 2.76
C VAL A 255 24.19 29.32 2.35
N THR A 256 24.94 29.96 1.46
CA THR A 256 24.63 31.31 0.93
C THR A 256 23.24 31.36 0.29
N GLN A 257 22.90 30.38 -0.56
CA GLN A 257 21.60 30.32 -1.22
C GLN A 257 20.40 30.24 -0.25
N ILE A 258 20.58 29.61 0.92
CA ILE A 258 19.55 29.59 1.98
C ILE A 258 19.52 30.93 2.72
N LEU A 259 20.68 31.50 3.05
CA LEU A 259 20.79 32.75 3.80
C LEU A 259 20.21 33.95 3.02
N GLU A 260 20.49 34.03 1.73
CA GLU A 260 20.06 35.12 0.83
C GLU A 260 18.66 34.91 0.24
N ALA A 261 17.98 33.80 0.53
CA ALA A 261 16.62 33.54 0.05
C ALA A 261 15.64 34.64 0.50
N PRO A 262 15.05 35.44 -0.42
CA PRO A 262 14.33 36.67 -0.07
C PRO A 262 12.92 36.45 0.49
N GLY A 263 12.40 35.23 0.37
CA GLY A 263 11.12 34.81 0.94
C GLY A 263 11.28 33.54 1.76
N ALA A 264 10.25 32.70 1.74
CA ALA A 264 10.30 31.39 2.38
C ALA A 264 11.30 30.45 1.69
N ALA A 265 11.82 29.46 2.43
CA ALA A 265 12.77 28.49 1.90
C ALA A 265 12.37 27.04 2.24
N LEU A 266 12.58 26.13 1.28
CA LEU A 266 12.44 24.68 1.40
C LEU A 266 13.79 24.02 1.16
N VAL A 267 14.38 23.44 2.21
CA VAL A 267 15.72 22.85 2.17
C VAL A 267 15.61 21.34 2.33
N SER A 268 15.93 20.58 1.27
CA SER A 268 16.04 19.12 1.34
C SER A 268 17.51 18.71 1.41
N SER A 269 17.89 17.95 2.43
CA SER A 269 19.28 17.52 2.68
C SER A 269 19.32 16.09 3.24
N THR A 270 20.38 15.33 2.96
CA THR A 270 20.63 14.07 3.68
C THR A 270 21.33 14.31 5.02
N THR A 271 22.14 15.37 5.13
CA THR A 271 22.94 15.69 6.32
C THR A 271 22.36 16.87 7.12
N PRO A 272 22.64 16.97 8.44
CA PRO A 272 22.16 18.06 9.29
C PRO A 272 22.96 19.37 9.14
N ASP A 273 23.98 19.42 8.29
CA ASP A 273 24.96 20.52 8.24
C ASP A 273 24.32 21.85 7.82
N LEU A 274 23.52 21.84 6.75
CA LEU A 274 22.82 23.04 6.26
C LEU A 274 21.83 23.59 7.29
N TRP A 275 21.12 22.72 8.01
CA TRP A 275 20.26 23.13 9.13
C TRP A 275 21.09 23.78 10.24
N THR A 276 22.21 23.15 10.62
CA THR A 276 23.08 23.64 11.69
C THR A 276 23.70 25.00 11.35
N ALA A 277 24.15 25.18 10.11
CA ALA A 277 24.77 26.43 9.64
C ALA A 277 23.77 27.59 9.50
N THR A 278 22.53 27.33 9.05
CA THR A 278 21.62 28.41 8.60
C THR A 278 20.41 28.66 9.52
N LYS A 279 20.01 27.73 10.39
CA LYS A 279 18.80 27.86 11.24
C LYS A 279 18.75 29.17 12.04
N THR A 280 19.87 29.56 12.65
CA THR A 280 19.95 30.72 13.55
C THR A 280 19.86 32.06 12.82
N ALA A 281 20.17 32.07 11.52
CA ALA A 281 19.96 33.23 10.66
C ALA A 281 18.53 33.27 10.13
N ARG A 282 18.01 32.14 9.60
CA ARG A 282 16.63 32.05 9.09
C ARG A 282 15.57 32.32 10.17
N ALA A 283 15.83 31.92 11.42
CA ALA A 283 14.95 32.20 12.57
C ALA A 283 14.82 33.69 12.93
N LYS A 284 15.61 34.59 12.31
CA LYS A 284 15.45 36.06 12.42
C LYS A 284 14.50 36.63 11.36
N LEU A 285 14.15 35.84 10.33
CA LEU A 285 13.36 36.27 9.17
C LEU A 285 11.93 35.68 9.20
N GLY A 286 11.78 34.47 9.74
CA GLY A 286 10.50 33.77 9.85
C GLY A 286 10.61 32.48 10.67
N PRO A 287 9.51 31.71 10.84
CA PRO A 287 9.53 30.47 11.60
C PRO A 287 10.42 29.43 10.93
N VAL A 288 11.22 28.72 11.73
CA VAL A 288 12.06 27.61 11.26
C VAL A 288 11.43 26.29 11.70
N HIS A 289 11.23 25.39 10.74
CA HIS A 289 10.65 24.07 10.96
C HIS A 289 11.59 22.98 10.46
N LEU A 290 11.63 21.86 11.16
CA LEU A 290 12.43 20.69 10.79
C LEU A 290 11.54 19.44 10.72
N PHE A 291 11.40 18.85 9.55
CA PHE A 291 10.94 17.48 9.39
C PHE A 291 12.16 16.56 9.23
N ASP A 292 12.53 15.92 10.33
CA ASP A 292 13.59 14.90 10.41
C ASP A 292 13.01 13.69 11.13
N PRO A 293 12.48 12.69 10.38
CA PRO A 293 11.86 11.51 10.96
C PRO A 293 12.88 10.52 11.53
N THR A 294 14.16 10.68 11.17
CA THR A 294 15.31 9.83 11.53
C THR A 294 16.02 10.25 12.82
N LEU A 295 15.81 11.49 13.28
CA LEU A 295 16.47 12.10 14.43
C LEU A 295 17.98 12.37 14.24
N ALA A 296 18.37 12.78 13.03
CA ALA A 296 19.75 13.12 12.66
C ALA A 296 20.22 14.51 13.15
N CYS A 297 19.33 15.50 13.26
CA CYS A 297 19.65 16.83 13.79
C CYS A 297 19.56 16.85 15.33
N ASP A 298 20.41 17.61 16.02
CA ASP A 298 20.30 17.78 17.49
C ASP A 298 19.24 18.85 17.87
N THR A 299 17.99 18.42 17.99
CA THR A 299 16.87 19.23 18.49
C THR A 299 15.72 18.36 19.04
N PRO A 300 15.02 18.78 20.11
CA PRO A 300 13.75 18.20 20.52
C PRO A 300 12.57 18.74 19.70
N ASP A 301 12.65 19.98 19.22
CA ASP A 301 11.60 20.62 18.42
C ASP A 301 11.69 20.18 16.95
N ARG A 302 10.58 19.64 16.45
CA ARG A 302 10.46 18.93 15.17
C ARG A 302 9.02 19.01 14.69
N LEU A 303 8.84 19.49 13.48
CA LEU A 303 7.57 19.45 12.76
C LEU A 303 7.20 18.00 12.48
N ARG A 304 5.97 17.61 12.82
CA ARG A 304 5.39 16.32 12.41
C ARG A 304 4.56 16.53 11.14
N TRP A 305 4.52 15.52 10.27
CA TRP A 305 3.73 15.57 9.06
C TRP A 305 3.07 14.23 8.74
N SER A 306 1.73 14.19 8.74
CA SER A 306 0.96 13.01 8.35
C SER A 306 0.60 13.06 6.86
N PRO A 307 1.12 12.17 5.99
CA PRO A 307 0.93 12.26 4.54
C PRO A 307 -0.53 12.31 4.05
N HIS A 308 -1.46 11.65 4.75
CA HIS A 308 -2.90 11.67 4.43
C HIS A 308 -3.60 13.03 4.65
N HIS A 309 -2.96 14.03 5.29
CA HIS A 309 -3.56 15.36 5.42
C HIS A 309 -3.81 15.99 4.03
N GLY A 310 -4.97 16.64 3.88
CA GLY A 310 -5.46 17.15 2.60
C GLY A 310 -6.10 16.10 1.68
N CYS A 311 -5.86 14.80 1.86
CA CYS A 311 -6.32 13.74 0.96
C CYS A 311 -7.85 13.47 0.99
N ALA A 312 -8.62 14.27 1.74
CA ALA A 312 -10.07 14.34 1.57
C ALA A 312 -10.45 14.89 0.18
N ASP A 313 -9.56 15.64 -0.47
CA ASP A 313 -9.58 15.87 -1.91
C ASP A 313 -8.85 14.74 -2.66
N ARG A 314 -9.47 14.21 -3.74
CA ARG A 314 -8.92 13.13 -4.58
C ARG A 314 -7.70 13.57 -5.40
N ALA A 315 -7.60 14.83 -5.81
CA ALA A 315 -6.43 15.33 -6.55
C ALA A 315 -5.20 15.37 -5.64
N THR A 316 -5.35 15.90 -4.42
CA THR A 316 -4.34 15.86 -3.35
C THR A 316 -3.99 14.41 -3.00
N ALA A 317 -4.96 13.51 -2.88
CA ALA A 317 -4.72 12.08 -2.63
C ALA A 317 -3.95 11.39 -3.77
N ALA A 318 -4.16 11.80 -5.04
CA ALA A 318 -3.42 11.31 -6.20
C ALA A 318 -1.97 11.79 -6.18
N SER A 319 -1.76 13.11 -6.12
CA SER A 319 -0.44 13.73 -6.01
C SER A 319 0.35 13.12 -4.86
N ARG A 320 -0.28 12.93 -3.68
CA ARG A 320 0.35 12.29 -2.53
C ARG A 320 0.76 10.83 -2.78
N ALA A 321 -0.11 10.01 -3.38
CA ALA A 321 0.20 8.61 -3.67
C ALA A 321 1.38 8.48 -4.64
N THR A 322 1.38 9.26 -5.73
CA THR A 322 2.48 9.35 -6.68
C THR A 322 3.77 9.84 -6.00
N SER A 323 3.73 10.89 -5.18
CA SER A 323 4.93 11.41 -4.50
C SER A 323 5.51 10.45 -3.46
N LEU A 324 4.69 9.65 -2.78
CA LEU A 324 5.13 8.58 -1.87
C LEU A 324 5.78 7.41 -2.62
N LEU A 325 5.25 7.05 -3.80
CA LEU A 325 5.72 5.89 -4.57
C LEU A 325 6.86 6.21 -5.54
N ALA A 326 7.03 7.47 -5.95
CA ALA A 326 8.04 7.92 -6.91
C ALA A 326 9.47 7.42 -6.62
N PRO A 327 10.03 7.53 -5.39
CA PRO A 327 11.38 7.02 -5.08
C PRO A 327 11.55 5.50 -5.24
N LEU A 328 10.45 4.76 -5.40
CA LEU A 328 10.40 3.31 -5.52
C LEU A 328 9.96 2.84 -6.91
N ARG A 329 9.88 3.76 -7.89
CA ARG A 329 9.50 3.47 -9.28
C ARG A 329 10.60 2.70 -10.00
N SER A 330 10.27 1.54 -10.56
CA SER A 330 11.19 0.78 -11.41
C SER A 330 11.37 1.47 -12.77
N PRO A 331 12.58 1.47 -13.35
CA PRO A 331 12.81 1.98 -14.71
C PRO A 331 12.31 1.01 -15.80
N ARG A 332 11.90 -0.22 -15.45
CA ARG A 332 11.47 -1.23 -16.43
C ARG A 332 10.01 -0.99 -16.85
N PRO A 333 9.69 -0.89 -18.15
CA PRO A 333 8.32 -0.65 -18.61
C PRO A 333 7.29 -1.70 -18.16
N ILE A 334 7.71 -2.96 -18.01
CA ILE A 334 6.86 -4.07 -17.53
C ILE A 334 6.32 -3.84 -16.10
N ASP A 335 7.04 -3.10 -15.27
CA ASP A 335 6.67 -2.81 -13.88
C ASP A 335 5.69 -1.62 -13.77
N ALA A 336 5.42 -0.90 -14.88
CA ALA A 336 4.57 0.29 -14.87
C ALA A 336 3.14 -0.01 -14.40
N THR A 337 2.56 -1.13 -14.83
CA THR A 337 1.21 -1.57 -14.42
C THR A 337 1.14 -1.86 -12.91
N ILE A 338 2.20 -2.43 -12.33
CA ILE A 338 2.32 -2.66 -10.88
C ILE A 338 2.32 -1.30 -10.15
N HIS A 339 3.10 -0.34 -10.65
CA HIS A 339 3.21 0.99 -10.07
C HIS A 339 1.87 1.77 -10.13
N THR A 340 1.21 1.81 -11.28
CA THR A 340 -0.11 2.47 -11.44
C THR A 340 -1.20 1.82 -10.59
N THR A 341 -1.15 0.50 -10.41
CA THR A 341 -2.04 -0.22 -9.47
C THR A 341 -1.76 0.18 -8.02
N ALA A 342 -0.48 0.30 -7.63
CA ALA A 342 -0.08 0.75 -6.31
C ALA A 342 -0.48 2.21 -6.03
N GLU A 343 -0.31 3.12 -6.99
CA GLU A 343 -0.78 4.51 -6.90
C GLU A 343 -2.30 4.58 -6.70
N THR A 344 -3.06 3.76 -7.43
CA THR A 344 -4.52 3.69 -7.34
C THR A 344 -4.98 3.20 -5.96
N VAL A 345 -4.42 2.09 -5.47
CA VAL A 345 -4.75 1.54 -4.14
C VAL A 345 -4.35 2.49 -3.01
N LEU A 346 -3.13 3.04 -3.06
CA LEU A 346 -2.64 3.97 -2.04
C LEU A 346 -3.45 5.26 -2.00
N ARG A 347 -3.79 5.85 -3.15
CA ARG A 347 -4.68 7.03 -3.24
C ARG A 347 -6.02 6.77 -2.55
N CYS A 348 -6.63 5.62 -2.81
CA CYS A 348 -7.94 5.29 -2.22
C CYS A 348 -7.85 5.09 -0.71
N TRP A 349 -6.76 4.48 -0.20
CA TRP A 349 -6.50 4.39 1.24
C TRP A 349 -6.22 5.76 1.89
N LEU A 350 -5.42 6.62 1.26
CA LEU A 350 -5.18 8.00 1.73
C LEU A 350 -6.48 8.79 1.83
N HIS A 351 -7.35 8.66 0.81
CA HIS A 351 -8.67 9.30 0.78
C HIS A 351 -9.58 8.75 1.88
N ALA A 352 -9.73 7.43 2.01
CA ALA A 352 -10.53 6.80 3.07
C ALA A 352 -10.06 7.20 4.49
N ALA A 353 -8.74 7.25 4.73
CA ALA A 353 -8.20 7.66 6.02
C ALA A 353 -8.49 9.15 6.32
N ALA A 354 -8.35 10.03 5.32
CA ALA A 354 -8.56 11.47 5.49
C ALA A 354 -10.03 11.86 5.74
N LEU A 355 -10.98 11.17 5.10
CA LEU A 355 -12.42 11.41 5.27
C LEU A 355 -12.86 11.12 6.72
N GLU A 356 -12.49 9.94 7.24
CA GLU A 356 -12.80 9.48 8.60
C GLU A 356 -11.83 10.03 9.67
N LYS A 357 -10.90 10.92 9.29
CA LYS A 357 -9.85 11.49 10.18
C LYS A 357 -9.01 10.40 10.90
N ARG A 358 -8.84 9.24 10.28
CA ARG A 358 -8.11 8.09 10.84
C ARG A 358 -6.59 8.36 10.81
N PRO A 359 -5.85 8.09 11.89
CA PRO A 359 -4.42 8.37 11.97
C PRO A 359 -3.64 7.57 10.93
N PHE A 360 -2.60 8.17 10.34
CA PHE A 360 -1.91 7.65 9.15
C PHE A 360 -1.44 6.18 9.24
N ARG A 361 -1.13 5.69 10.45
CA ARG A 361 -0.82 4.27 10.75
C ARG A 361 -1.87 3.27 10.23
N GLU A 362 -3.11 3.70 10.01
CA GLU A 362 -4.21 2.90 9.45
C GLU A 362 -3.98 2.53 7.98
N VAL A 363 -3.39 3.43 7.19
CA VAL A 363 -2.98 3.14 5.80
C VAL A 363 -1.94 2.02 5.77
N HIS A 364 -0.99 2.05 6.71
CA HIS A 364 -0.02 0.96 6.88
C HIS A 364 -0.68 -0.34 7.37
N ARG A 365 -1.65 -0.29 8.31
CA ARG A 365 -2.41 -1.47 8.73
C ARG A 365 -3.13 -2.13 7.54
N TRP A 366 -3.76 -1.36 6.66
CA TRP A 366 -4.39 -1.90 5.46
C TRP A 366 -3.39 -2.53 4.47
N ALA A 367 -2.19 -1.95 4.29
CA ALA A 367 -1.13 -2.53 3.46
C ALA A 367 -0.56 -3.86 4.01
N LEU A 368 -0.58 -4.04 5.34
CA LEU A 368 -0.17 -5.26 6.02
C LEU A 368 -1.28 -6.33 6.12
N ALA A 369 -2.56 -5.95 5.96
CA ALA A 369 -3.68 -6.85 6.20
C ALA A 369 -3.88 -7.87 5.07
N THR A 370 -3.77 -9.16 5.38
CA THR A 370 -3.94 -10.27 4.42
C THR A 370 -5.39 -10.53 3.98
N GLY A 371 -6.36 -9.72 4.43
CA GLY A 371 -7.79 -9.90 4.09
C GLY A 371 -8.80 -8.93 4.72
N GLN A 372 -8.38 -7.85 5.38
CA GLN A 372 -9.29 -6.90 6.05
C GLN A 372 -9.34 -5.51 5.38
N THR A 373 -9.17 -5.46 4.06
CA THR A 373 -9.23 -4.21 3.27
C THR A 373 -10.65 -3.66 3.10
N ALA A 374 -11.67 -4.46 3.44
CA ALA A 374 -13.08 -4.08 3.43
C ALA A 374 -13.39 -2.81 4.24
N ASP A 375 -12.56 -2.50 5.24
CA ASP A 375 -12.66 -1.31 6.08
C ASP A 375 -12.58 0.00 5.26
N ALA A 376 -11.58 0.12 4.38
CA ALA A 376 -11.40 1.29 3.51
C ALA A 376 -12.46 1.36 2.39
N VAL A 377 -12.82 0.20 1.83
CA VAL A 377 -13.89 0.09 0.82
C VAL A 377 -15.24 0.53 1.40
N ARG A 378 -15.59 0.08 2.61
CA ARG A 378 -16.81 0.48 3.33
C ARG A 378 -16.85 2.00 3.53
N ILE A 379 -15.76 2.59 4.01
CA ILE A 379 -15.65 4.05 4.17
C ILE A 379 -15.93 4.78 2.85
N LEU A 380 -15.30 4.37 1.75
CA LEU A 380 -15.51 4.97 0.44
C LEU A 380 -16.91 4.72 -0.17
N ARG A 381 -17.65 3.70 0.31
CA ARG A 381 -19.06 3.48 -0.05
C ARG A 381 -20.03 4.34 0.76
N THR A 382 -19.76 4.56 2.05
CA THR A 382 -20.76 5.12 2.98
C THR A 382 -20.52 6.59 3.34
N HIS A 383 -19.30 7.10 3.20
CA HIS A 383 -18.98 8.47 3.61
C HIS A 383 -19.48 9.49 2.55
N PRO A 384 -20.30 10.49 2.91
CA PRO A 384 -20.99 11.35 1.93
C PRO A 384 -20.09 12.32 1.16
N LYS A 385 -18.82 12.47 1.57
CA LYS A 385 -17.78 13.21 0.81
C LYS A 385 -16.75 12.31 0.13
N ALA A 386 -16.98 11.00 0.06
CA ALA A 386 -16.16 10.12 -0.75
C ALA A 386 -16.37 10.44 -2.23
N THR A 387 -15.30 10.42 -3.03
CA THR A 387 -15.43 10.70 -4.46
C THR A 387 -16.18 9.56 -5.16
N SER A 388 -17.14 9.90 -6.02
CA SER A 388 -17.90 8.90 -6.80
C SER A 388 -16.97 7.93 -7.53
N GLY A 389 -17.32 6.65 -7.48
CA GLY A 389 -16.54 5.54 -8.04
C GLY A 389 -15.32 5.09 -7.22
N ALA A 390 -14.81 5.86 -6.25
CA ALA A 390 -13.56 5.54 -5.55
C ALA A 390 -13.59 4.19 -4.79
N ALA A 391 -14.76 3.76 -4.29
CA ALA A 391 -14.91 2.44 -3.68
C ALA A 391 -14.76 1.31 -4.71
N GLY A 392 -15.48 1.40 -5.84
CA GLY A 392 -15.42 0.40 -6.91
C GLY A 392 -14.06 0.36 -7.62
N GLU A 393 -13.38 1.51 -7.70
CA GLU A 393 -12.00 1.62 -8.17
C GLU A 393 -11.02 0.86 -7.26
N LEU A 394 -11.12 1.05 -5.93
CA LEU A 394 -10.34 0.30 -4.95
C LEU A 394 -10.68 -1.20 -4.99
N GLU A 395 -11.96 -1.56 -5.08
CA GLU A 395 -12.37 -2.97 -5.22
C GLU A 395 -11.86 -3.60 -6.50
N SER A 396 -11.93 -2.92 -7.64
CA SER A 396 -11.40 -3.43 -8.92
C SER A 396 -9.89 -3.69 -8.83
N ALA A 397 -9.12 -2.79 -8.20
CA ALA A 397 -7.69 -2.98 -7.99
C ALA A 397 -7.36 -4.12 -7.00
N LEU A 398 -8.27 -4.43 -6.06
CA LEU A 398 -8.13 -5.52 -5.09
C LEU A 398 -8.72 -6.86 -5.56
N ALA A 399 -9.65 -6.85 -6.52
CA ALA A 399 -10.25 -8.03 -7.15
C ALA A 399 -9.48 -8.49 -8.40
N GLY A 400 -8.67 -7.60 -8.98
CA GLY A 400 -7.81 -7.87 -10.13
C GLY A 400 -6.75 -8.96 -9.91
N HIS A 401 -5.95 -9.20 -10.97
CA HIS A 401 -5.05 -10.35 -11.08
C HIS A 401 -4.19 -10.57 -9.80
N PRO A 402 -4.23 -11.77 -9.17
CA PRO A 402 -3.69 -11.96 -7.83
C PRO A 402 -2.22 -11.57 -7.63
N GLN A 403 -1.37 -11.82 -8.62
CA GLN A 403 0.06 -11.48 -8.56
C GLN A 403 0.28 -9.96 -8.66
N LEU A 404 -0.33 -9.30 -9.66
CA LEU A 404 -0.28 -7.85 -9.85
C LEU A 404 -0.71 -7.09 -8.58
N ARG A 405 -1.78 -7.56 -7.93
CA ARG A 405 -2.22 -7.03 -6.63
C ARG A 405 -1.21 -7.30 -5.51
N ALA A 406 -0.66 -8.50 -5.42
CA ALA A 406 0.32 -8.86 -4.40
C ALA A 406 1.59 -7.98 -4.50
N ASP A 407 2.06 -7.73 -5.72
CA ASP A 407 3.23 -6.89 -6.02
C ASP A 407 2.93 -5.40 -5.81
N ALA A 408 1.75 -4.92 -6.23
CA ALA A 408 1.32 -3.54 -5.98
C ALA A 408 1.22 -3.23 -4.47
N VAL A 409 0.63 -4.14 -3.68
CA VAL A 409 0.56 -3.98 -2.22
C VAL A 409 1.94 -4.21 -1.58
N ALA A 410 2.82 -5.05 -2.14
CA ALA A 410 4.22 -5.15 -1.69
C ALA A 410 4.99 -3.85 -1.91
N LEU A 411 4.78 -3.16 -3.03
CA LEU A 411 5.36 -1.84 -3.31
C LEU A 411 4.87 -0.78 -2.31
N ILE A 412 3.58 -0.78 -1.96
CA ILE A 412 3.04 0.10 -0.90
C ILE A 412 3.63 -0.26 0.47
N ARG A 413 3.74 -1.55 0.82
CA ARG A 413 4.42 -1.97 2.05
C ARG A 413 5.86 -1.49 2.11
N ARG A 414 6.60 -1.52 1.00
CA ARG A 414 7.96 -0.96 0.91
C ARG A 414 7.97 0.55 1.15
N ALA A 415 7.00 1.30 0.60
CA ALA A 415 6.86 2.74 0.83
C ALA A 415 6.51 3.13 2.28
N LEU A 416 5.85 2.23 3.02
CA LEU A 416 5.35 2.47 4.37
C LEU A 416 6.16 1.75 5.48
N ALA A 417 7.15 0.94 5.11
CA ALA A 417 7.99 0.17 6.02
C ALA A 417 8.62 0.99 7.17
N PRO A 418 9.11 2.24 6.96
CA PRO A 418 9.63 3.07 8.05
C PRO A 418 8.68 3.27 9.23
N LEU A 419 7.35 3.21 9.02
CA LEU A 419 6.34 3.35 10.08
C LEU A 419 6.35 2.20 11.10
N GLY A 420 7.15 1.15 10.88
CA GLY A 420 7.52 0.19 11.91
C GLY A 420 8.37 0.79 13.03
N ARG A 421 9.21 1.80 12.72
CA ARG A 421 10.04 2.53 13.69
C ARG A 421 9.18 3.56 14.45
N LEU A 422 9.39 3.65 15.77
CA LEU A 422 8.61 4.54 16.64
C LEU A 422 8.78 6.02 16.26
N HIS A 423 10.02 6.48 16.02
CA HIS A 423 10.31 7.88 15.69
C HIS A 423 9.66 8.30 14.36
N VAL A 424 9.77 7.49 13.28
CA VAL A 424 9.12 7.81 12.00
C VAL A 424 7.60 7.80 12.14
N ARG A 425 7.03 6.87 12.91
CA ARG A 425 5.58 6.82 13.17
C ARG A 425 5.07 8.04 13.92
N ASN A 426 5.86 8.57 14.88
CA ASN A 426 5.54 9.78 15.63
C ASN A 426 5.71 11.04 14.77
N ALA A 427 6.76 11.11 13.94
CA ALA A 427 6.90 12.14 12.92
C ALA A 427 5.72 12.11 11.93
N CYS A 428 5.13 10.95 11.69
CA CYS A 428 3.93 10.79 10.85
C CYS A 428 2.58 10.96 11.60
N SER A 429 2.57 11.42 12.86
CA SER A 429 1.35 11.76 13.62
C SER A 429 1.33 13.25 13.97
N ALA A 430 0.97 14.07 12.97
CA ALA A 430 0.87 15.51 13.07
C ALA A 430 -0.43 15.95 13.73
N GLU A 431 -0.31 16.92 14.65
CA GLU A 431 -1.42 17.53 15.37
C GLU A 431 -1.92 18.79 14.64
N ARG A 432 -2.84 19.54 15.26
CA ARG A 432 -3.36 20.79 14.67
C ARG A 432 -2.30 21.88 14.57
N ALA A 433 -1.37 21.94 15.52
CA ALA A 433 -0.29 22.93 15.53
C ALA A 433 0.68 22.70 14.36
N ASP A 434 1.17 21.45 14.19
CA ASP A 434 2.03 21.06 13.05
C ASP A 434 1.43 21.44 11.70
N ARG A 435 0.12 21.20 11.55
CA ARG A 435 -0.61 21.54 10.32
C ARG A 435 -0.63 23.04 10.06
N LEU A 436 -0.95 23.85 11.07
CA LEU A 436 -1.01 25.30 10.91
C LEU A 436 0.35 25.88 10.58
N ALA A 437 1.42 25.42 11.25
CA ALA A 437 2.80 25.77 10.94
C ALA A 437 3.17 25.46 9.47
N LEU A 438 2.88 24.24 8.99
CA LEU A 438 3.15 23.85 7.60
C LEU A 438 2.23 24.57 6.57
N GLU A 439 1.03 24.97 6.97
CA GLU A 439 0.07 25.72 6.14
C GLU A 439 0.34 27.24 6.15
N SER A 440 1.17 27.78 7.06
CA SER A 440 1.46 29.21 7.19
C SER A 440 2.89 29.65 6.83
N PHE A 441 3.91 28.80 7.02
CA PHE A 441 5.32 29.23 6.95
C PHE A 441 5.73 29.93 5.64
N ILE A 442 5.07 29.66 4.51
CA ILE A 442 5.34 30.34 3.23
C ILE A 442 4.96 31.82 3.30
N ALA A 443 3.82 32.15 3.94
CA ALA A 443 3.38 33.53 4.14
C ALA A 443 4.18 34.26 5.24
N GLU A 444 4.77 33.52 6.17
CA GLU A 444 5.60 34.04 7.27
C GLU A 444 7.11 34.11 6.91
N ALA A 445 7.49 33.99 5.63
CA ALA A 445 8.88 33.95 5.14
C ALA A 445 9.78 32.89 5.81
N GLY A 446 9.16 31.86 6.38
CA GLY A 446 9.81 30.82 7.17
C GLY A 446 10.68 29.86 6.38
N THR A 447 11.27 28.87 7.05
CA THR A 447 12.14 27.88 6.42
C THR A 447 11.83 26.48 6.92
N LEU A 448 11.47 25.60 5.99
CA LEU A 448 11.28 24.18 6.25
C LEU A 448 12.52 23.39 5.80
N TYR A 449 13.18 22.76 6.76
CA TYR A 449 14.22 21.77 6.51
C TYR A 449 13.60 20.37 6.50
N VAL A 450 13.90 19.60 5.46
CA VAL A 450 13.50 18.20 5.27
C VAL A 450 14.80 17.39 5.25
N VAL A 451 15.10 16.70 6.36
CA VAL A 451 16.40 16.05 6.58
C VAL A 451 16.23 14.55 6.76
N GLY A 452 17.10 13.77 6.12
CA GLY A 452 17.24 12.34 6.38
C GLY A 452 18.10 11.61 5.34
N GLU A 453 19.04 10.80 5.81
CA GLU A 453 19.96 10.02 4.97
C GLU A 453 19.39 8.64 4.58
N ASP A 454 18.57 8.02 5.44
CA ASP A 454 18.08 6.65 5.28
C ASP A 454 17.25 6.48 3.98
N PRO A 455 17.70 5.64 3.03
CA PRO A 455 16.97 5.37 1.79
C PRO A 455 15.54 4.85 1.98
N GLU A 456 15.22 4.27 3.15
CA GLU A 456 13.87 3.82 3.46
C GLU A 456 12.89 4.98 3.72
N VAL A 457 13.32 6.13 4.25
CA VAL A 457 12.42 7.27 4.56
C VAL A 457 12.16 8.20 3.37
N LEU A 458 12.87 8.02 2.26
CA LEU A 458 12.74 8.85 1.05
C LEU A 458 11.30 8.98 0.50
N PRO A 459 10.42 7.95 0.53
CA PRO A 459 8.99 8.11 0.27
C PRO A 459 8.35 9.28 1.04
N LEU A 460 8.66 9.42 2.34
CA LEU A 460 8.09 10.46 3.21
C LEU A 460 8.73 11.82 2.92
N LEU A 461 10.06 11.88 2.82
CA LEU A 461 10.78 13.13 2.51
C LEU A 461 10.32 13.71 1.16
N ASN A 462 10.31 12.89 0.11
CA ASN A 462 9.88 13.30 -1.22
C ASN A 462 8.40 13.73 -1.24
N ALA A 463 7.53 13.00 -0.53
CA ALA A 463 6.12 13.35 -0.46
C ALA A 463 5.84 14.65 0.32
N LEU A 464 6.68 15.03 1.28
CA LEU A 464 6.61 16.33 1.96
C LEU A 464 7.15 17.45 1.05
N THR A 465 8.35 17.30 0.49
CA THR A 465 8.96 18.28 -0.43
C THR A 465 8.01 18.59 -1.60
N GLN A 466 7.43 17.57 -2.25
CA GLN A 466 6.42 17.77 -3.29
C GLN A 466 5.10 18.36 -2.76
N SER A 467 4.70 18.07 -1.51
CA SER A 467 3.53 18.72 -0.89
C SER A 467 3.68 20.24 -0.79
N VAL A 468 4.89 20.69 -0.48
CA VAL A 468 5.19 22.10 -0.21
C VAL A 468 5.36 22.88 -1.52
N VAL A 469 6.10 22.32 -2.49
CA VAL A 469 6.17 22.87 -3.85
C VAL A 469 4.77 23.01 -4.45
N GLU A 470 3.93 21.98 -4.32
CA GLU A 470 2.55 22.01 -4.83
C GLU A 470 1.62 22.91 -4.00
N HIS A 471 1.93 23.20 -2.73
CA HIS A 471 1.22 24.22 -1.95
C HIS A 471 1.58 25.62 -2.45
N GLY A 472 2.87 25.91 -2.64
CA GLY A 472 3.37 27.17 -3.20
C GLY A 472 2.81 27.48 -4.59
N ARG A 473 2.74 26.48 -5.49
CA ARG A 473 2.07 26.63 -6.80
C ARG A 473 0.60 27.04 -6.67
N ARG A 474 -0.16 26.40 -5.77
CA ARG A 474 -1.57 26.73 -5.52
C ARG A 474 -1.76 28.07 -4.78
N MET A 475 -0.73 28.60 -4.14
CA MET A 475 -0.71 29.99 -3.64
C MET A 475 -0.45 30.98 -4.78
N ALA A 476 0.58 30.75 -5.59
CA ALA A 476 0.90 31.57 -6.77
C ALA A 476 -0.28 31.68 -7.75
N ALA A 477 -0.94 30.56 -8.07
CA ALA A 477 -2.11 30.51 -8.94
C ALA A 477 -3.38 31.18 -8.37
N ARG A 478 -3.30 31.79 -7.17
CA ARG A 478 -4.38 32.57 -6.54
C ARG A 478 -3.95 33.98 -6.14
N SER A 479 -2.70 34.39 -6.38
CA SER A 479 -2.30 35.79 -6.22
C SER A 479 -2.75 36.61 -7.43
N SER A 480 -2.88 37.94 -7.27
CA SER A 480 -3.16 38.88 -8.37
C SER A 480 -2.16 38.76 -9.52
N ASP A 481 -0.91 38.45 -9.17
CA ASP A 481 0.26 38.51 -10.03
C ASP A 481 0.66 37.14 -10.61
N GLY A 482 -0.07 36.07 -10.28
CA GLY A 482 0.23 34.69 -10.70
C GLY A 482 1.53 34.10 -10.13
N ARG A 483 2.25 34.84 -9.28
CA ARG A 483 3.52 34.45 -8.65
C ARG A 483 3.44 34.46 -7.11
N LEU A 484 4.39 33.80 -6.46
CA LEU A 484 4.71 34.09 -5.05
C LEU A 484 5.58 35.34 -4.99
N ASP A 485 5.24 36.26 -4.10
CA ASP A 485 6.01 37.48 -3.83
C ASP A 485 6.01 37.73 -2.31
N PRO A 486 7.15 37.56 -1.60
CA PRO A 486 8.43 37.07 -2.11
C PRO A 486 8.37 35.57 -2.51
N PRO A 487 9.29 35.08 -3.35
CA PRO A 487 9.28 33.71 -3.86
C PRO A 487 9.63 32.64 -2.79
N LEU A 488 9.20 31.40 -3.05
CA LEU A 488 9.66 30.21 -2.33
C LEU A 488 10.96 29.68 -2.96
N THR A 489 12.10 29.86 -2.29
CA THR A 489 13.37 29.26 -2.70
C THR A 489 13.37 27.76 -2.35
N SER A 490 13.77 26.89 -3.28
CA SER A 490 13.90 25.45 -3.02
C SER A 490 15.34 24.99 -3.23
N VAL A 491 16.00 24.58 -2.15
CA VAL A 491 17.38 24.09 -2.15
C VAL A 491 17.37 22.57 -1.99
N LEU A 492 18.01 21.86 -2.92
CA LEU A 492 18.21 20.41 -2.84
C LEU A 492 19.70 20.12 -2.75
N HIS A 493 20.14 19.71 -1.57
CA HIS A 493 21.49 19.23 -1.33
C HIS A 493 21.51 17.71 -1.30
N LEU A 494 22.17 17.12 -2.29
CA LEU A 494 22.60 15.73 -2.27
C LEU A 494 24.13 15.76 -2.16
N PRO A 495 24.75 15.16 -1.14
CA PRO A 495 26.20 15.16 -1.03
C PRO A 495 26.82 14.43 -2.22
N ALA A 496 27.95 14.93 -2.71
CA ALA A 496 28.72 14.22 -3.71
C ALA A 496 29.17 12.87 -3.13
N LYS A 497 28.85 11.78 -3.83
CA LYS A 497 29.33 10.45 -3.46
C LYS A 497 30.86 10.42 -3.68
N PRO A 498 31.66 10.01 -2.67
CA PRO A 498 33.11 9.84 -2.83
C PRO A 498 33.47 8.67 -3.75
#